data_AF-A0A7K2Z496-F1
#
_entry.id   AF-A0A7K2Z496-F1
#
_cell.length_a   1.000
_cell.length_b   1.000
_cell.length_c   1.000
_cell.angle_alpha   90.00
_cell.angle_beta   90.00
_cell.angle_gamma   90.00
#
_symmetry.space_group_name_H-M   'P 1'
#
loop_
_entity.id
_entity.type
_entity.pdbx_description
1 polymer ?
#
loop_
_entity_poly.entity_id
_entity_poly.type
_entity_poly.pdbx_seq_one_letter_code
_entity_poly.pdbx_strand_id
1 'polypeptide(L)'
;MRLLPLGERAASTPSTRERPTTSGDDITPDNRGNENERHHQQPDFPALYNLANAIADRLQGWWQANASRLLVSGRRVLAETVWETTMLVRAVTEYPCPHAAVLIGPGVERLLVAPDPDNRERHIVGSLAPWGADPRHDWPHDPLAPPVVAIPDDPEQAAAIIKTRLLPPLHAALDRLDRIPQRRIDTGPTNLEPHVRVGRFPLFDMAVAHITETTPPHALDILRDHGFEDAGPGRLSLYGGNIPLARRTVRSLREAGVVVHADLARANSLAALALAMKTASHRRTAPPSSATRPRPPSAPTAPRRR
;
A
#
# COMPACT_ATOMS: atom_id res chain seq x y z
N MET A 1 -38.39 -41.73 -47.24
CA MET A 1 -38.24 -42.37 -48.56
C MET A 1 -39.29 -41.78 -49.49
N ARG A 2 -38.86 -41.16 -50.60
CA ARG A 2 -39.64 -40.58 -51.73
C ARG A 2 -40.53 -39.35 -51.42
N LEU A 3 -40.66 -38.31 -52.24
CA LEU A 3 -40.06 -37.90 -53.54
C LEU A 3 -40.38 -36.40 -53.73
N LEU A 4 -39.48 -35.66 -54.38
CA LEU A 4 -39.65 -34.28 -54.91
C LEU A 4 -40.70 -34.22 -56.04
N PRO A 5 -41.13 -33.01 -56.47
CA PRO A 5 -40.52 -32.38 -57.68
C PRO A 5 -40.36 -30.82 -57.52
N LEU A 6 -39.29 -30.13 -57.98
CA LEU A 6 -38.88 -29.71 -59.35
C LEU A 6 -40.07 -29.25 -60.23
N GLY A 7 -40.21 -28.02 -60.71
CA GLY A 7 -39.40 -26.80 -60.72
C GLY A 7 -40.09 -25.77 -61.63
N GLU A 8 -39.53 -24.56 -61.81
CA GLU A 8 -39.52 -23.86 -63.12
C GLU A 8 -38.69 -22.57 -63.06
N ARG A 9 -37.98 -22.33 -64.17
CA ARG A 9 -37.15 -21.16 -64.47
C ARG A 9 -38.01 -20.06 -65.09
N ALA A 10 -37.66 -18.81 -64.84
CA ALA A 10 -37.69 -17.76 -65.87
C ALA A 10 -36.67 -16.66 -65.56
N ALA A 11 -35.94 -16.26 -66.60
CA ALA A 11 -34.94 -15.21 -66.61
C ALA A 11 -35.57 -13.81 -66.74
N SER A 12 -34.85 -12.76 -66.30
CA SER A 12 -34.64 -11.50 -67.04
C SER A 12 -33.84 -10.48 -66.20
N THR A 13 -32.64 -10.13 -66.67
CA THR A 13 -31.94 -8.86 -66.43
C THR A 13 -32.49 -7.81 -67.43
N PRO A 14 -32.40 -6.46 -67.20
CA PRO A 14 -31.13 -5.77 -66.95
C PRO A 14 -31.15 -4.48 -66.09
N SER A 15 -29.96 -4.18 -65.56
CA SER A 15 -29.29 -2.86 -65.57
C SER A 15 -30.11 -1.61 -65.20
N THR A 16 -29.87 -1.08 -64.00
CA THR A 16 -29.85 0.38 -63.79
C THR A 16 -28.62 0.74 -62.98
N ARG A 17 -27.85 1.66 -63.57
CA ARG A 17 -26.54 2.13 -63.19
C ARG A 17 -26.76 3.37 -62.35
N GLU A 18 -26.78 3.25 -61.02
CA GLU A 18 -26.78 4.42 -60.14
C GLU A 18 -25.36 4.66 -59.62
N ARG A 19 -24.84 5.85 -59.96
CA ARG A 19 -23.64 6.44 -59.36
C ARG A 19 -23.98 6.84 -57.92
N PRO A 20 -23.20 6.44 -56.90
CA PRO A 20 -23.19 7.17 -55.65
C PRO A 20 -22.25 8.37 -55.82
N THR A 21 -22.86 9.54 -55.76
CA THR A 21 -22.21 10.82 -55.47
C THR A 21 -21.37 10.71 -54.21
N THR A 22 -20.11 11.09 -54.37
CA THR A 22 -19.19 11.52 -53.32
C THR A 22 -19.84 12.65 -52.50
N SER A 23 -19.45 12.75 -51.23
CA SER A 23 -19.73 13.85 -50.29
C SER A 23 -20.88 13.61 -49.33
N GLY A 24 -20.51 13.24 -48.11
CA GLY A 24 -21.37 13.15 -46.95
C GLY A 24 -20.50 12.72 -45.78
N ASP A 25 -20.13 13.68 -44.94
CA ASP A 25 -19.29 13.54 -43.75
C ASP A 25 -19.64 12.30 -42.92
N ASP A 26 -18.78 11.28 -42.97
CA ASP A 26 -18.84 10.14 -42.08
C ASP A 26 -18.16 10.53 -40.76
N ILE A 27 -18.88 11.32 -39.97
CA ILE A 27 -18.57 11.54 -38.56
C ILE A 27 -18.82 10.21 -37.87
N THR A 28 -17.78 9.40 -37.77
CA THR A 28 -17.78 8.20 -36.94
C THR A 28 -18.14 8.64 -35.53
N PRO A 29 -19.23 8.14 -34.92
CA PRO A 29 -19.60 8.53 -33.57
C PRO A 29 -18.48 8.11 -32.63
N ASP A 30 -18.00 9.11 -31.90
CA ASP A 30 -16.98 9.08 -30.87
C ASP A 30 -17.20 7.86 -29.95
N ASN A 31 -16.41 6.80 -30.14
CA ASN A 31 -16.42 5.57 -29.33
C ASN A 31 -15.81 5.80 -27.93
N ARG A 32 -15.95 7.02 -27.39
CA ARG A 32 -15.58 7.41 -26.02
C ARG A 32 -16.65 7.05 -24.99
N GLY A 33 -17.84 6.62 -25.42
CA GLY A 33 -18.90 6.13 -24.53
C GLY A 33 -18.59 4.80 -23.84
N ASN A 34 -17.76 3.95 -24.46
CA ASN A 34 -17.47 2.59 -23.97
C ASN A 34 -16.28 2.49 -23.00
N GLU A 35 -15.49 3.54 -22.83
CA GLU A 35 -14.42 3.54 -21.82
C GLU A 35 -14.99 3.75 -20.40
N ASN A 36 -16.08 4.50 -20.27
CA ASN A 36 -16.72 4.74 -18.97
C ASN A 36 -17.48 3.53 -18.41
N GLU A 37 -18.09 2.68 -19.24
CA GLU A 37 -18.80 1.48 -18.76
C GLU A 37 -17.86 0.34 -18.33
N ARG A 38 -16.61 0.33 -18.83
CA ARG A 38 -15.55 -0.60 -18.36
C ARG A 38 -14.99 -0.23 -16.98
N HIS A 39 -15.47 0.83 -16.33
CA HIS A 39 -15.09 1.18 -14.96
C HIS A 39 -15.86 0.40 -13.88
N HIS A 40 -16.70 -0.59 -14.25
CA HIS A 40 -17.68 -1.18 -13.32
C HIS A 40 -17.38 -2.59 -12.81
N GLN A 41 -16.19 -3.14 -13.05
CA GLN A 41 -15.79 -4.41 -12.43
C GLN A 41 -14.44 -4.25 -11.76
N GLN A 42 -14.38 -3.30 -10.84
CA GLN A 42 -13.33 -3.31 -9.84
C GLN A 42 -13.67 -4.40 -8.82
N PRO A 43 -12.68 -5.18 -8.33
CA PRO A 43 -12.95 -6.24 -7.37
C PRO A 43 -13.78 -5.68 -6.21
N ASP A 44 -14.91 -6.35 -5.98
CA ASP A 44 -15.86 -5.96 -4.96
C ASP A 44 -15.18 -6.02 -3.59
N PHE A 45 -15.44 -5.05 -2.73
CA PHE A 45 -14.84 -4.95 -1.41
C PHE A 45 -14.91 -6.27 -0.60
N PRO A 46 -16.05 -6.98 -0.58
CA PRO A 46 -16.18 -8.28 0.07
C PRO A 46 -15.24 -9.34 -0.52
N ALA A 47 -15.02 -9.35 -1.84
CA ALA A 47 -14.15 -10.33 -2.49
C ALA A 47 -12.69 -10.14 -2.06
N LEU A 48 -12.19 -8.90 -2.08
CA LEU A 48 -10.84 -8.58 -1.60
C LEU A 48 -10.67 -8.89 -0.10
N TYR A 49 -11.67 -8.56 0.71
CA TYR A 49 -11.66 -8.86 2.14
C TYR A 49 -11.59 -10.36 2.42
N ASN A 50 -12.42 -11.15 1.73
CA ASN A 50 -12.44 -12.61 1.87
C ASN A 50 -11.12 -13.23 1.40
N LEU A 51 -10.58 -12.79 0.26
CA LEU A 51 -9.28 -13.21 -0.23
C LEU A 51 -8.18 -12.94 0.80
N ALA A 52 -8.12 -11.71 1.32
CA ALA A 52 -7.09 -11.30 2.27
C ALA A 52 -7.16 -12.10 3.59
N ASN A 53 -8.36 -12.31 4.15
CA ASN A 53 -8.56 -13.15 5.34
C ASN A 53 -8.14 -14.60 5.06
N ALA A 54 -8.59 -15.18 3.94
CA ALA A 54 -8.26 -16.56 3.59
C ALA A 54 -6.74 -16.75 3.36
N ILE A 55 -6.04 -15.73 2.85
CA ILE A 55 -4.58 -15.71 2.80
C ILE A 55 -3.99 -15.68 4.21
N ALA A 56 -4.44 -14.77 5.07
CA ALA A 56 -3.93 -14.63 6.44
C ALA A 56 -4.03 -15.96 7.22
N ASP A 57 -5.18 -16.63 7.17
CA ASP A 57 -5.41 -17.93 7.84
C ASP A 57 -4.45 -19.04 7.36
N ARG A 58 -3.89 -18.90 6.15
CA ARG A 58 -2.98 -19.88 5.55
C ARG A 58 -1.52 -19.55 5.76
N LEU A 59 -1.17 -18.30 6.08
CA LEU A 59 0.22 -17.93 6.34
C LEU A 59 0.69 -18.49 7.70
N GLN A 60 1.99 -18.76 7.82
CA GLN A 60 2.52 -19.34 9.06
C GLN A 60 2.65 -18.26 10.14
N GLY A 61 2.22 -18.60 11.36
CA GLY A 61 2.20 -17.69 12.50
C GLY A 61 0.91 -16.87 12.54
N TRP A 62 0.85 -15.92 13.46
CA TRP A 62 -0.30 -15.06 13.61
C TRP A 62 -0.32 -13.98 12.51
N TRP A 63 -1.19 -14.16 11.52
CA TRP A 63 -1.47 -13.18 10.47
C TRP A 63 -2.88 -12.66 10.59
N GLN A 64 -3.08 -11.38 10.29
CA GLN A 64 -4.40 -10.76 10.25
C GLN A 64 -4.56 -9.92 8.99
N ALA A 65 -5.76 -9.95 8.41
CA ALA A 65 -6.09 -9.11 7.28
C ALA A 65 -7.01 -7.96 7.69
N ASN A 66 -6.80 -6.80 7.07
CA ASN A 66 -7.68 -5.66 7.20
C ASN A 66 -7.93 -5.05 5.83
N ALA A 67 -9.14 -5.20 5.30
CA ALA A 67 -9.54 -4.48 4.10
C ALA A 67 -10.24 -3.17 4.46
N SER A 68 -10.01 -2.13 3.67
CA SER A 68 -10.73 -0.88 3.79
C SER A 68 -10.92 -0.22 2.43
N ARG A 69 -11.94 0.64 2.36
CA ARG A 69 -12.08 1.61 1.29
C ARG A 69 -11.05 2.73 1.45
N LEU A 70 -10.22 2.93 0.43
CA LEU A 70 -9.23 3.99 0.36
C LEU A 70 -9.89 5.32 -0.06
N LEU A 71 -9.96 6.25 0.89
CA LEU A 71 -10.23 7.66 0.59
C LEU A 71 -9.01 8.29 -0.10
N VAL A 72 -9.23 9.38 -0.85
CA VAL A 72 -8.15 10.11 -1.56
C VAL A 72 -6.99 10.47 -0.63
N SER A 73 -7.29 10.92 0.59
CA SER A 73 -6.28 11.21 1.61
C SER A 73 -5.51 9.95 2.04
N GLY A 74 -6.20 8.82 2.22
CA GLY A 74 -5.61 7.53 2.58
C GLY A 74 -4.68 6.96 1.50
N ARG A 75 -4.98 7.19 0.21
CA ARG A 75 -4.14 6.75 -0.90
C ARG A 75 -2.75 7.35 -0.86
N ARG A 76 -2.64 8.65 -0.61
CA ARG A 76 -1.35 9.34 -0.51
C ARG A 76 -0.52 8.79 0.66
N VAL A 77 -1.15 8.63 1.82
CA VAL A 77 -0.48 8.07 3.00
C VAL A 77 0.02 6.67 2.72
N LEU A 78 -0.84 5.83 2.13
CA LEU A 78 -0.48 4.46 1.80
C LEU A 78 0.68 4.41 0.80
N ALA A 79 0.65 5.26 -0.23
CA ALA A 79 1.74 5.41 -1.21
C ALA A 79 3.08 5.81 -0.56
N GLU A 80 3.07 6.72 0.41
CA GLU A 80 4.27 7.13 1.17
C GLU A 80 4.79 6.03 2.10
N THR A 81 3.97 5.02 2.42
CA THR A 81 4.36 3.88 3.27
C THR A 81 4.70 2.60 2.52
N VAL A 82 4.60 2.58 1.19
CA VAL A 82 5.01 1.40 0.41
C VAL A 82 6.54 1.28 0.45
N TRP A 83 7.07 0.07 0.63
CA TRP A 83 8.51 -0.19 0.58
C TRP A 83 9.04 -0.29 -0.86
N GLU A 84 8.20 -0.26 -1.90
CA GLU A 84 8.60 -0.30 -3.31
C GLU A 84 7.85 0.77 -4.12
N THR A 85 8.57 1.45 -5.02
CA THR A 85 8.12 2.66 -5.72
C THR A 85 7.14 2.51 -6.85
N THR A 86 7.21 1.48 -7.68
CA THR A 86 6.66 1.62 -9.03
C THR A 86 5.34 0.91 -9.17
N MET A 87 5.27 -0.37 -8.83
CA MET A 87 4.07 -1.14 -9.13
C MET A 87 2.98 -0.90 -8.07
N LEU A 88 3.34 -0.93 -6.79
CA LEU A 88 2.39 -0.73 -5.70
C LEU A 88 1.93 0.72 -5.56
N VAL A 89 2.83 1.70 -5.74
CA VAL A 89 2.43 3.11 -5.73
C VAL A 89 1.47 3.40 -6.87
N ARG A 90 1.73 2.90 -8.10
CA ARG A 90 0.78 3.04 -9.23
C ARG A 90 -0.58 2.42 -8.90
N ALA A 91 -0.60 1.22 -8.33
CA ALA A 91 -1.84 0.55 -7.92
C ALA A 91 -2.66 1.37 -6.90
N VAL A 92 -1.99 2.06 -5.99
CA VAL A 92 -2.64 2.87 -4.93
C VAL A 92 -3.01 4.28 -5.40
N THR A 93 -2.23 4.89 -6.30
CA THR A 93 -2.34 6.32 -6.65
C THR A 93 -3.00 6.59 -8.00
N GLU A 94 -2.66 5.83 -9.04
CA GLU A 94 -3.09 6.09 -10.42
C GLU A 94 -4.43 5.42 -10.71
N TYR A 95 -4.63 4.23 -10.19
CA TYR A 95 -5.88 3.53 -10.38
C TYR A 95 -6.91 3.99 -9.34
N PRO A 96 -8.19 4.08 -9.70
CA PRO A 96 -9.26 4.35 -8.75
C PRO A 96 -9.46 3.14 -7.82
N CYS A 97 -8.41 2.49 -7.33
CA CYS A 97 -8.43 1.41 -6.35
C CYS A 97 -9.26 1.89 -5.14
N PRO A 98 -10.53 1.49 -5.02
CA PRO A 98 -11.38 1.95 -3.97
C PRO A 98 -11.06 1.13 -2.74
N HIS A 99 -10.43 -0.04 -2.86
CA HIS A 99 -10.27 -1.00 -1.80
C HIS A 99 -8.86 -1.56 -1.82
N ALA A 100 -8.23 -1.61 -0.65
CA ALA A 100 -6.99 -2.33 -0.43
C ALA A 100 -7.11 -3.15 0.84
N ALA A 101 -6.35 -4.23 0.92
CA ALA A 101 -6.20 -5.00 2.14
C ALA A 101 -4.76 -4.98 2.64
N VAL A 102 -4.60 -4.89 3.95
CA VAL A 102 -3.30 -4.96 4.62
C VAL A 102 -3.25 -6.24 5.45
N LEU A 103 -2.28 -7.10 5.16
CA LEU A 103 -1.94 -8.24 5.98
C LEU A 103 -0.88 -7.82 7.00
N ILE A 104 -1.12 -8.11 8.26
CA ILE A 104 -0.22 -7.82 9.38
C ILE A 104 0.33 -9.15 9.87
N GLY A 105 1.65 -9.30 9.83
CA GLY A 105 2.34 -10.55 10.16
C GLY A 105 2.70 -10.69 11.64
N PRO A 106 3.28 -11.84 12.02
CA PRO A 106 3.62 -12.19 13.40
C PRO A 106 4.80 -11.38 13.96
N GLY A 107 5.62 -10.74 13.13
CA GLY A 107 6.66 -9.81 13.56
C GLY A 107 6.24 -8.37 13.30
N VAL A 108 6.95 -7.76 12.36
CA VAL A 108 6.78 -6.36 11.96
C VAL A 108 6.35 -6.25 10.49
N GLU A 109 6.08 -7.41 9.86
CA GLU A 109 5.68 -7.52 8.47
C GLU A 109 4.33 -6.86 8.24
N ARG A 110 4.25 -6.09 7.16
CA ARG A 110 3.01 -5.49 6.68
C ARG A 110 2.98 -5.66 5.17
N LEU A 111 1.99 -6.39 4.66
CA LEU A 111 1.82 -6.61 3.24
C LEU A 111 0.57 -5.89 2.75
N LEU A 112 0.69 -5.18 1.63
CA LEU A 112 -0.41 -4.55 0.94
C LEU A 112 -0.87 -5.47 -0.20
N VAL A 113 -2.14 -5.85 -0.17
CA VAL A 113 -2.85 -6.53 -1.26
C VAL A 113 -3.71 -5.49 -1.97
N ALA A 114 -3.47 -5.31 -3.26
CA ALA A 114 -4.20 -4.37 -4.11
C ALA A 114 -4.49 -5.00 -5.48
N PRO A 115 -5.50 -4.53 -6.22
CA PRO A 115 -5.72 -4.94 -7.60
C PRO A 115 -4.49 -4.63 -8.46
N ASP A 116 -4.15 -5.54 -9.38
CA ASP A 116 -3.05 -5.33 -10.31
C ASP A 116 -3.45 -4.26 -11.36
N PRO A 117 -2.69 -3.16 -11.49
CA PRO A 117 -3.00 -2.09 -12.43
C PRO A 117 -2.95 -2.54 -13.90
N ASP A 118 -2.11 -3.53 -14.20
CA ASP A 118 -1.87 -4.01 -15.56
C ASP A 118 -2.76 -5.24 -15.88
N ASN A 119 -3.35 -5.89 -14.86
CA ASN A 119 -4.28 -7.02 -15.04
C ASN A 119 -5.40 -7.04 -13.98
N ARG A 120 -6.61 -6.64 -14.36
CA ARG A 120 -7.75 -6.53 -13.43
C ARG A 120 -8.25 -7.86 -12.85
N GLU A 121 -7.86 -8.99 -13.42
CA GLU A 121 -8.20 -10.34 -12.93
C GLU A 121 -7.18 -10.87 -11.92
N ARG A 122 -6.23 -10.03 -11.49
CA ARG A 122 -5.18 -10.39 -10.54
C ARG A 122 -5.04 -9.35 -9.45
N HIS A 123 -4.42 -9.77 -8.37
CA HIS A 123 -3.98 -8.89 -7.30
C HIS A 123 -2.45 -8.86 -7.29
N ILE A 124 -1.90 -7.76 -6.82
CA ILE A 124 -0.49 -7.67 -6.45
C ILE A 124 -0.37 -7.62 -4.93
N VAL A 125 0.71 -8.18 -4.43
CA VAL A 125 1.13 -8.10 -3.03
C VAL A 125 2.55 -7.60 -2.96
N GLY A 126 2.80 -6.65 -2.08
CA GLY A 126 4.16 -6.38 -1.65
C GLY A 126 4.18 -5.64 -0.33
N SER A 127 5.37 -5.23 0.06
CA SER A 127 5.61 -4.82 1.44
C SER A 127 5.28 -3.34 1.64
N LEU A 128 4.55 -3.04 2.71
CA LEU A 128 4.60 -1.72 3.32
C LEU A 128 5.91 -1.64 4.13
N ALA A 129 6.30 -0.42 4.47
CA ALA A 129 7.32 -0.17 5.48
C ALA A 129 7.02 -1.05 6.70
N PRO A 130 8.02 -1.62 7.39
CA PRO A 130 7.78 -2.43 8.58
C PRO A 130 7.11 -1.63 9.69
N TRP A 131 6.48 -2.33 10.62
CA TRP A 131 5.99 -1.72 11.83
C TRP A 131 7.17 -1.04 12.58
N GLY A 132 7.00 0.18 13.11
CA GLY A 132 8.08 0.94 13.77
C GLY A 132 9.12 1.56 12.84
N ALA A 133 8.90 1.48 11.52
CA ALA A 133 9.73 2.12 10.50
C ALA A 133 10.02 3.61 10.78
N ASP A 134 11.27 4.05 10.53
CA ASP A 134 11.61 5.48 10.55
C ASP A 134 10.81 6.19 9.44
N PRO A 135 9.92 7.13 9.78
CA PRO A 135 9.11 7.84 8.79
C PRO A 135 9.93 8.81 7.93
N ARG A 136 11.19 9.09 8.29
CA ARG A 136 12.11 9.91 7.49
C ARG A 136 12.84 9.10 6.43
N HIS A 137 12.76 7.77 6.50
CA HIS A 137 13.36 6.90 5.51
C HIS A 137 12.52 6.92 4.24
N ASP A 138 13.19 7.02 3.10
CA ASP A 138 12.55 7.04 1.78
C ASP A 138 12.19 5.60 1.36
N TRP A 139 11.17 5.05 2.03
CA TRP A 139 10.70 3.67 1.83
C TRP A 139 10.37 3.36 0.38
N PRO A 140 9.69 4.24 -0.38
CA PRO A 140 9.39 3.94 -1.77
C PRO A 140 10.65 3.68 -2.60
N HIS A 141 11.77 4.37 -2.33
CA HIS A 141 13.03 4.27 -3.08
C HIS A 141 14.10 3.42 -2.38
N ASP A 142 13.73 2.58 -1.42
CA ASP A 142 14.70 1.79 -0.67
C ASP A 142 15.31 0.68 -1.55
N PRO A 143 16.64 0.61 -1.73
CA PRO A 143 17.27 -0.47 -2.49
C PRO A 143 17.12 -1.86 -1.85
N LEU A 144 16.68 -1.94 -0.59
CA LEU A 144 16.36 -3.18 0.11
C LEU A 144 14.89 -3.59 -0.03
N ALA A 145 14.09 -2.85 -0.80
CA ALA A 145 12.69 -3.15 -1.07
C ALA A 145 12.49 -4.62 -1.51
N PRO A 146 11.64 -5.39 -0.82
CA PRO A 146 11.22 -6.69 -1.30
C PRO A 146 10.42 -6.55 -2.61
N PRO A 147 10.49 -7.54 -3.51
CA PRO A 147 9.78 -7.47 -4.78
C PRO A 147 8.26 -7.48 -4.58
N VAL A 148 7.54 -6.83 -5.50
CA VAL A 148 6.09 -7.00 -5.64
C VAL A 148 5.82 -8.31 -6.39
N VAL A 149 4.82 -9.07 -5.95
CA VAL A 149 4.41 -10.33 -6.59
C VAL A 149 2.94 -10.26 -7.00
N ALA A 150 2.63 -10.69 -8.22
CA ALA A 150 1.26 -10.95 -8.62
C ALA A 150 0.77 -12.25 -7.99
N ILE A 151 -0.47 -12.25 -7.51
CA ILE A 151 -1.16 -13.41 -6.93
C ILE A 151 -2.50 -13.65 -7.66
N PRO A 152 -2.95 -14.90 -7.74
CA PRO A 152 -4.29 -15.23 -8.22
C PRO A 152 -5.35 -14.94 -7.14
N ASP A 153 -6.62 -15.02 -7.54
CA ASP A 153 -7.77 -14.93 -6.61
C ASP A 153 -8.00 -16.21 -5.79
N ASP A 154 -7.27 -17.29 -6.10
CA ASP A 154 -7.26 -18.51 -5.29
C ASP A 154 -6.38 -18.30 -4.04
N PRO A 155 -6.96 -18.32 -2.82
CA PRO A 155 -6.23 -17.96 -1.61
C PRO A 155 -5.12 -18.95 -1.23
N GLU A 156 -5.24 -20.22 -1.64
CA GLU A 156 -4.21 -21.23 -1.38
C GLU A 156 -2.97 -20.97 -2.23
N GLN A 157 -3.14 -20.80 -3.54
CA GLN A 157 -2.06 -20.43 -4.44
C GLN A 157 -1.47 -19.06 -4.09
N ALA A 158 -2.29 -18.07 -3.75
CA ALA A 158 -1.83 -16.75 -3.30
C ALA A 158 -0.95 -16.86 -2.05
N ALA A 159 -1.38 -17.59 -1.02
CA ALA A 159 -0.59 -17.81 0.18
C ALA A 159 0.72 -18.56 -0.11
N ALA A 160 0.69 -19.56 -1.00
CA ALA A 160 1.90 -20.29 -1.42
C ALA A 160 2.91 -19.36 -2.11
N ILE A 161 2.44 -18.47 -3.00
CA ILE A 161 3.27 -17.45 -3.66
C ILE A 161 3.87 -16.49 -2.63
N ILE A 162 3.08 -15.99 -1.70
CA ILE A 162 3.55 -15.08 -0.64
C ILE A 162 4.65 -15.76 0.20
N LYS A 163 4.41 -16.99 0.66
CA LYS A 163 5.37 -17.76 1.48
C LYS A 163 6.69 -18.02 0.78
N THR A 164 6.65 -18.30 -0.51
CA THR A 164 7.84 -18.78 -1.25
C THR A 164 8.58 -17.64 -1.95
N ARG A 165 7.90 -16.59 -2.37
CA ARG A 165 8.47 -15.52 -3.21
C ARG A 165 8.58 -14.16 -2.54
N LEU A 166 7.73 -13.86 -1.55
CA LEU A 166 7.68 -12.55 -0.91
C LEU A 166 8.24 -12.55 0.52
N LEU A 167 7.82 -13.48 1.37
CA LEU A 167 8.27 -13.51 2.77
C LEU A 167 9.77 -13.71 2.94
N PRO A 168 10.45 -14.62 2.20
CA PRO A 168 11.89 -14.79 2.36
C PRO A 168 12.72 -13.52 2.08
N PRO A 169 12.55 -12.81 0.94
CA PRO A 169 13.26 -11.56 0.72
C PRO A 169 12.81 -10.44 1.68
N LEU A 170 11.54 -10.42 2.10
CA LEU A 170 11.08 -9.49 3.13
C LEU A 170 11.81 -9.70 4.46
N HIS A 171 11.85 -10.92 4.99
CA HIS A 171 12.56 -11.21 6.24
C HIS A 171 14.06 -10.88 6.12
N ALA A 172 14.68 -11.19 4.98
CA ALA A 172 16.08 -10.82 4.74
C ALA A 172 16.30 -9.29 4.72
N ALA A 173 15.33 -8.51 4.22
CA ALA A 173 15.38 -7.05 4.26
C ALA A 173 15.18 -6.52 5.69
N LEU A 174 14.24 -7.09 6.45
CA LEU A 174 14.00 -6.74 7.85
C LEU A 174 15.23 -7.00 8.73
N ASP A 175 15.85 -8.16 8.59
CA ASP A 175 17.08 -8.52 9.32
C ASP A 175 18.23 -7.53 9.08
N ARG A 176 18.30 -6.93 7.88
CA ARG A 176 19.28 -5.89 7.55
C ARG A 176 18.95 -4.57 8.22
N LEU A 177 17.66 -4.24 8.34
CA LEU A 177 17.20 -3.01 9.00
C LEU A 177 17.36 -3.07 10.51
N ASP A 178 17.11 -4.21 11.14
CA ASP A 178 17.21 -4.38 12.60
C ASP A 178 18.64 -4.23 13.12
N ARG A 179 19.64 -4.48 12.27
CA ARG A 179 21.05 -4.21 12.57
C ARG A 179 21.39 -2.72 12.63
N ILE A 180 20.45 -1.82 12.30
CA ILE A 180 20.60 -0.37 12.39
C ILE A 180 20.18 0.10 13.79
N PRO A 181 21.09 0.61 14.64
CA PRO A 181 20.85 0.85 16.08
C PRO A 181 19.68 1.78 16.45
N GLN A 182 19.21 2.60 15.51
CA GLN A 182 18.13 3.56 15.74
C GLN A 182 16.73 2.93 15.67
N ARG A 183 16.62 1.66 15.24
CA ARG A 183 15.35 0.98 14.95
C ARG A 183 15.06 -0.21 15.87
N ARG A 184 15.53 -0.19 17.12
CA ARG A 184 14.94 -1.08 18.13
C ARG A 184 13.49 -0.67 18.33
N ILE A 185 12.63 -1.25 17.50
CA ILE A 185 11.24 -1.49 17.83
C ILE A 185 11.27 -2.07 19.24
N ASP A 186 10.45 -1.52 20.12
CA ASP A 186 10.41 -1.89 21.54
C ASP A 186 9.69 -3.26 21.65
N THR A 187 10.22 -4.25 20.92
CA THR A 187 10.00 -5.67 21.13
C THR A 187 10.62 -5.92 22.50
N GLY A 188 9.77 -6.18 23.49
CA GLY A 188 10.25 -6.61 24.80
C GLY A 188 11.20 -7.81 24.68
N PRO A 189 11.89 -8.19 25.77
CA PRO A 189 12.86 -9.28 25.74
C PRO A 189 12.29 -10.52 25.01
N THR A 190 12.97 -10.81 23.90
CA THR A 190 12.93 -11.94 22.98
C THR A 190 12.26 -13.24 23.48
N ASN A 191 11.47 -13.84 22.56
CA ASN A 191 10.87 -15.19 22.53
C ASN A 191 9.46 -15.41 23.08
N LEU A 192 8.80 -14.42 23.71
CA LEU A 192 7.38 -14.55 24.07
C LEU A 192 6.51 -13.87 23.02
N GLU A 193 5.52 -14.61 22.51
CA GLU A 193 4.48 -14.06 21.65
C GLU A 193 3.76 -12.93 22.42
N PRO A 194 3.67 -11.71 21.88
CA PRO A 194 3.08 -10.60 22.61
C PRO A 194 1.60 -10.87 22.87
N HIS A 195 1.16 -10.62 24.11
CA HIS A 195 -0.25 -10.69 24.48
C HIS A 195 -1.05 -9.63 23.72
N VAL A 196 -0.50 -8.41 23.58
CA VAL A 196 -1.19 -7.31 22.91
C VAL A 196 -0.24 -6.61 21.95
N ARG A 197 -0.72 -6.27 20.75
CA ARG A 197 0.01 -5.40 19.82
C ARG A 197 -0.73 -4.10 19.65
N VAL A 198 -0.10 -2.99 20.03
CA VAL A 198 -0.70 -1.66 19.89
C VAL A 198 0.07 -0.89 18.84
N GLY A 199 -0.59 -0.42 17.79
CA GLY A 199 0.05 0.52 16.90
C GLY A 199 -0.91 1.28 16.02
N ARG A 200 -0.35 2.02 15.07
CA ARG A 200 -1.15 2.88 14.20
C ARG A 200 -1.64 2.13 12.97
N PHE A 201 -2.93 2.20 12.72
CA PHE A 201 -3.52 1.63 11.52
C PHE A 201 -3.28 2.56 10.31
N PRO A 202 -2.60 2.09 9.26
CA PRO A 202 -2.12 2.97 8.19
C PRO A 202 -3.26 3.60 7.37
N LEU A 203 -4.43 2.96 7.29
CA LEU A 203 -5.53 3.45 6.43
C LEU A 203 -6.45 4.46 7.12
N PHE A 204 -6.51 4.46 8.46
CA PHE A 204 -7.46 5.27 9.23
C PHE A 204 -6.81 6.21 10.24
N ASP A 205 -5.49 6.21 10.35
CA ASP A 205 -4.74 7.03 11.30
C ASP A 205 -5.11 6.79 12.78
N MET A 206 -5.80 5.69 13.07
CA MET A 206 -6.26 5.31 14.41
C MET A 206 -5.21 4.47 15.13
N ALA A 207 -5.20 4.53 16.46
CA ALA A 207 -4.47 3.53 17.24
C ALA A 207 -5.34 2.27 17.36
N VAL A 208 -4.77 1.12 17.04
CA VAL A 208 -5.42 -0.18 17.07
C VAL A 208 -4.62 -1.09 17.98
N ALA A 209 -5.33 -1.76 18.88
CA ALA A 209 -4.83 -2.85 19.69
C ALA A 209 -5.33 -4.16 19.09
N HIS A 210 -4.40 -5.05 18.77
CA HIS A 210 -4.69 -6.41 18.36
C HIS A 210 -4.47 -7.32 19.56
N ILE A 211 -5.49 -8.13 19.82
CA ILE A 211 -5.51 -9.09 20.93
C ILE A 211 -5.48 -10.51 20.34
N THR A 212 -4.81 -11.39 21.05
CA THR A 212 -4.69 -12.83 20.76
C THR A 212 -5.52 -13.64 21.75
N GLU A 213 -5.66 -14.94 21.53
CA GLU A 213 -6.24 -15.87 22.50
C GLU A 213 -5.44 -15.93 23.82
N THR A 214 -4.16 -15.57 23.77
CA THR A 214 -3.26 -15.50 24.92
C THR A 214 -3.33 -14.16 25.66
N THR A 215 -4.21 -13.23 25.24
CA THR A 215 -4.37 -11.94 25.91
C THR A 215 -4.99 -12.11 27.30
N PRO A 216 -4.31 -11.68 28.38
CA PRO A 216 -4.87 -11.74 29.72
C PRO A 216 -6.18 -10.94 29.83
N PRO A 217 -7.22 -11.42 30.52
CA PRO A 217 -8.50 -10.70 30.63
C PRO A 217 -8.36 -9.27 31.15
N HIS A 218 -7.50 -9.04 32.14
CA HIS A 218 -7.26 -7.70 32.70
C HIS A 218 -6.61 -6.73 31.69
N ALA A 219 -5.94 -7.23 30.64
CA ALA A 219 -5.42 -6.38 29.57
C ALA A 219 -6.57 -5.75 28.76
N LEU A 220 -7.68 -6.48 28.58
CA LEU A 220 -8.88 -5.97 27.92
C LEU A 220 -9.55 -4.86 28.73
N ASP A 221 -9.57 -5.01 30.06
CA ASP A 221 -10.11 -4.00 30.96
C ASP A 221 -9.27 -2.71 30.88
N ILE A 222 -7.94 -2.83 30.93
CA ILE A 222 -7.02 -1.68 30.75
C ILE A 222 -7.23 -0.99 29.40
N LEU A 223 -7.37 -1.76 28.31
CA LEU A 223 -7.64 -1.21 26.98
C LEU A 223 -8.96 -0.42 26.96
N ARG A 224 -10.04 -1.00 27.49
CA ARG A 224 -11.37 -0.38 27.56
C ARG A 224 -11.40 0.86 28.45
N ASP A 225 -10.74 0.83 29.60
CA ASP A 225 -10.59 1.98 30.50
C ASP A 225 -9.88 3.16 29.84
N HIS A 226 -9.04 2.88 28.85
CA HIS A 226 -8.37 3.89 28.03
C HIS A 226 -9.11 4.23 26.73
N GLY A 227 -10.36 3.78 26.57
CA GLY A 227 -11.22 4.13 25.45
C GLY A 227 -10.97 3.33 24.17
N PHE A 228 -10.27 2.19 24.24
CA PHE A 228 -10.26 1.25 23.12
C PHE A 228 -11.60 0.49 23.08
N GLU A 229 -12.28 0.58 21.95
CA GLU A 229 -13.59 -0.04 21.70
C GLU A 229 -13.46 -1.24 20.77
N ASP A 230 -14.38 -2.20 20.87
CA ASP A 230 -14.43 -3.35 19.97
C ASP A 230 -14.58 -2.89 18.51
N ALA A 231 -13.62 -3.32 17.69
CA ALA A 231 -13.57 -3.00 16.27
C ALA A 231 -13.67 -4.27 15.41
N GLY A 232 -14.05 -5.41 15.98
CA GLY A 232 -14.16 -6.69 15.31
C GLY A 232 -13.25 -7.76 15.92
N PRO A 233 -13.27 -8.98 15.35
CA PRO A 233 -12.57 -10.13 15.90
C PRO A 233 -11.09 -9.85 16.20
N GLY A 234 -10.69 -10.00 17.46
CA GLY A 234 -9.31 -9.81 17.90
C GLY A 234 -8.80 -8.37 17.81
N ARG A 235 -9.70 -7.37 17.72
CA ARG A 235 -9.32 -5.98 17.44
C ARG A 235 -10.08 -4.99 18.33
N LEU A 236 -9.33 -4.08 18.95
CA LEU A 236 -9.89 -2.89 19.56
C LEU A 236 -9.28 -1.63 18.93
N SER A 237 -10.06 -0.57 18.80
CA SER A 237 -9.61 0.70 18.22
C SER A 237 -9.86 1.85 19.17
N LEU A 238 -8.89 2.77 19.24
CA LEU A 238 -9.06 4.05 19.88
C LEU A 238 -9.49 5.08 18.83
N TYR A 239 -10.80 5.36 18.78
CA TYR A 239 -11.37 6.35 17.87
C TYR A 239 -10.75 7.74 18.10
N GLY A 240 -10.56 8.48 17.01
CA GLY A 240 -9.89 9.78 17.03
C GLY A 240 -8.36 9.72 17.04
N GLY A 241 -7.76 8.52 17.05
CA GLY A 241 -6.32 8.36 16.84
C GLY A 241 -5.45 9.07 17.88
N ASN A 242 -5.92 9.14 19.14
CA ASN A 242 -5.22 9.83 20.22
C ASN A 242 -3.95 9.08 20.64
N ILE A 243 -2.87 9.26 19.88
CA ILE A 243 -1.57 8.62 20.10
C ILE A 243 -1.02 8.83 21.53
N PRO A 244 -1.11 10.05 22.13
CA PRO A 244 -0.73 10.23 23.54
C PRO A 244 -1.50 9.31 24.50
N LEU A 245 -2.80 9.13 24.29
CA LEU A 245 -3.61 8.22 25.11
C LEU A 245 -3.21 6.76 24.88
N ALA A 246 -3.05 6.34 23.62
CA ALA A 246 -2.58 4.99 23.30
C ALA A 246 -1.21 4.67 23.97
N ARG A 247 -0.30 5.65 24.07
CA ARG A 247 0.98 5.47 24.76
C ARG A 247 0.83 5.32 26.27
N ARG A 248 -0.13 6.02 26.88
CA ARG A 248 -0.46 5.82 28.30
C ARG A 248 -1.01 4.40 28.51
N THR A 249 -1.90 3.95 27.63
CA THR A 249 -2.42 2.58 27.66
C THR A 249 -1.33 1.53 27.58
N VAL A 250 -0.38 1.68 26.64
CA VAL A 250 0.77 0.77 26.52
C VAL A 250 1.60 0.74 27.81
N ARG A 251 1.79 1.90 28.46
CA ARG A 251 2.49 1.96 29.75
C ARG A 251 1.73 1.21 30.84
N SER A 252 0.42 1.45 30.98
CA SER A 252 -0.41 0.76 31.97
C SER A 252 -0.46 -0.75 31.75
N LEU A 253 -0.54 -1.21 30.50
CA LEU A 253 -0.46 -2.62 30.17
C LEU A 253 0.88 -3.23 30.61
N ARG A 254 2.01 -2.55 30.35
CA ARG A 254 3.34 -3.00 30.77
C ARG A 254 3.51 -3.01 32.29
N GLU A 255 2.97 -2.00 32.98
CA GLU A 255 2.94 -1.93 34.46
C GLU A 255 2.13 -3.08 35.07
N ALA A 256 1.08 -3.55 34.37
CA ALA A 256 0.31 -4.74 34.75
C ALA A 256 0.98 -6.08 34.36
N GLY A 257 2.20 -6.06 33.82
CA GLY A 257 2.91 -7.28 33.41
C GLY A 257 2.45 -7.87 32.07
N VAL A 258 1.66 -7.13 31.28
CA VAL A 258 1.27 -7.55 29.93
C VAL A 258 2.45 -7.37 28.97
N VAL A 259 2.78 -8.42 28.21
CA VAL A 259 3.77 -8.34 27.13
C VAL A 259 3.15 -7.58 25.96
N VAL A 260 3.48 -6.29 25.85
CA VAL A 260 2.97 -5.42 24.78
C VAL A 260 4.03 -5.11 23.76
N HIS A 261 3.74 -5.43 22.50
CA HIS A 261 4.46 -4.89 21.36
C HIS A 261 3.78 -3.58 20.94
N ALA A 262 4.47 -2.45 21.07
CA ALA A 262 3.89 -1.15 20.76
C ALA A 262 4.68 -0.42 19.68
N ASP A 263 3.99 -0.03 18.60
CA ASP A 263 4.49 0.96 17.65
C ASP A 263 3.54 2.16 17.57
N LEU A 264 3.86 3.11 18.45
CA LEU A 264 3.22 4.41 18.55
C LEU A 264 4.28 5.51 18.32
N ALA A 265 5.12 5.35 17.29
CA ALA A 265 6.28 6.19 16.94
C ALA A 265 6.27 7.62 17.53
N ARG A 266 7.35 7.98 18.26
CA ARG A 266 7.46 9.03 19.30
C ARG A 266 6.96 10.44 18.95
N ALA A 267 6.94 10.78 17.69
CA ALA A 267 6.25 11.93 17.15
C ALA A 267 6.19 11.63 15.67
N ASN A 268 4.99 11.57 15.11
CA ASN A 268 4.66 11.98 13.75
C ASN A 268 3.20 11.60 13.54
N SER A 269 2.30 12.49 13.96
CA SER A 269 1.03 12.56 13.23
C SER A 269 1.36 12.80 11.77
N LEU A 270 0.51 12.32 10.86
CA LEU A 270 0.58 12.67 9.43
C LEU A 270 0.75 14.18 9.22
N ALA A 271 0.26 15.01 10.14
CA ALA A 271 0.48 16.45 10.15
C ALA A 271 1.95 16.86 10.35
N ALA A 272 2.72 16.17 11.19
CA ALA A 272 4.14 16.44 11.40
C ALA A 272 5.01 15.94 10.23
N LEU A 273 4.65 14.80 9.59
CA LEU A 273 5.29 14.34 8.35
C LEU A 273 4.99 15.31 7.20
N ALA A 274 3.72 15.71 7.03
CA ALA A 274 3.33 16.71 6.04
C ALA A 274 4.02 18.05 6.28
N LEU A 275 4.20 18.47 7.54
CA LEU A 275 4.94 19.67 7.91
C LEU A 275 6.46 19.52 7.61
N ALA A 276 7.05 18.37 7.90
CA ALA A 276 8.45 18.05 7.59
C ALA A 276 8.70 18.02 6.08
N MET A 277 7.79 17.45 5.29
CA MET A 277 7.86 17.45 3.83
C MET A 277 7.65 18.87 3.25
N LYS A 278 6.72 19.65 3.82
CA LYS A 278 6.50 21.05 3.41
C LYS A 278 7.74 21.91 3.68
N THR A 279 8.40 21.71 4.80
CA THR A 279 9.65 22.41 5.16
C THR A 279 10.87 21.90 4.37
N ALA A 280 10.94 20.61 4.05
CA ALA A 280 11.99 20.05 3.19
C ALA A 280 11.89 20.54 1.73
N SER A 281 10.68 20.64 1.19
CA SER A 281 10.43 21.20 -0.16
C SER A 281 10.83 22.67 -0.28
N HIS A 282 10.82 23.43 0.82
CA HIS A 282 11.29 24.82 0.84
C HIS A 282 12.82 24.96 0.91
N ARG A 283 13.56 23.90 1.29
CA ARG A 283 15.04 23.91 1.24
C ARG A 283 15.61 23.61 -0.14
N ARG A 284 14.82 23.03 -1.04
CA ARG A 284 15.27 22.62 -2.39
C ARG A 284 15.31 23.75 -3.42
N THR A 285 14.89 24.96 -3.05
CA THR A 285 14.88 26.16 -3.91
C THR A 285 15.78 27.28 -3.41
N ALA A 286 16.77 26.99 -2.56
CA ALA A 286 17.91 27.89 -2.47
C ALA A 286 18.73 27.72 -3.77
N PRO A 287 18.78 28.72 -4.67
CA PRO A 287 19.69 28.66 -5.80
C PRO A 287 21.11 28.43 -5.26
N PRO A 288 21.98 27.71 -6.00
CA PRO A 288 23.36 27.55 -5.59
C PRO A 288 23.92 28.95 -5.32
N SER A 289 24.27 29.21 -4.05
CA SER A 289 25.03 30.38 -3.65
C SER A 289 26.19 30.45 -4.63
N SER A 290 26.20 31.49 -5.44
CA SER A 290 27.13 31.64 -6.55
C SER A 290 28.52 31.53 -5.96
N ALA A 291 29.16 30.37 -6.18
CA ALA A 291 30.49 30.11 -5.70
C ALA A 291 31.37 31.25 -6.21
N THR A 292 31.89 32.04 -5.26
CA THR A 292 32.86 33.10 -5.50
C THR A 292 33.93 32.57 -6.42
N ARG A 293 33.87 33.00 -7.68
CA ARG A 293 34.83 32.62 -8.71
C ARG A 293 36.23 32.94 -8.18
N PRO A 294 37.17 31.98 -8.09
CA PRO A 294 38.51 32.27 -7.63
C PRO A 294 39.09 33.37 -8.51
N ARG A 295 39.52 34.46 -7.86
CA ARG A 295 40.16 35.60 -8.50
C ARG A 295 41.38 35.09 -9.27
N PRO A 296 41.50 35.37 -10.58
CA PRO A 296 42.65 34.91 -11.35
C PRO A 296 43.94 35.50 -10.76
N PRO A 297 45.05 34.74 -10.77
CA PRO A 297 46.34 35.21 -10.27
C PRO A 297 46.78 36.43 -11.07
N SER A 298 47.25 37.45 -10.37
CA SER A 298 47.77 38.69 -10.96
C SER A 298 48.98 38.37 -11.85
N ALA A 299 48.94 38.87 -13.09
CA ALA A 299 50.02 38.67 -14.05
C ALA A 299 51.34 39.30 -13.54
N PRO A 300 52.49 38.65 -13.77
CA PRO A 300 53.79 39.19 -13.37
C PRO A 300 54.11 40.46 -14.17
N THR A 301 54.42 41.53 -13.44
CA THR A 301 54.90 42.80 -13.98
C THR A 301 56.27 42.60 -14.62
N ALA A 302 56.37 42.78 -15.94
CA ALA A 302 57.63 42.73 -16.66
C ALA A 302 58.56 43.88 -16.23
N PRO A 303 59.87 43.63 -16.06
CA PRO A 303 60.82 44.68 -15.71
C PRO A 303 61.06 45.63 -16.89
N ARG A 304 60.89 46.92 -16.63
CA ARG A 304 61.26 48.03 -17.52
C ARG A 304 62.78 48.01 -17.72
N ARG A 305 63.25 47.71 -18.93
CA ARG A 305 64.64 47.95 -19.33
C ARG A 305 64.90 49.45 -19.41
N ARG A 306 66.00 49.89 -18.81
CA ARG A 306 66.72 51.13 -19.16
C ARG A 306 67.84 50.77 -20.12
#